data_AF-A0A1I0K5Y9-F1
#
_entry.id   AF-A0A1I0K5Y9-F1
#
_cell.length_a   1.000
_cell.length_b   1.000
_cell.length_c   1.000
_cell.angle_alpha   90.00
_cell.angle_beta   90.00
_cell.angle_gamma   90.00
#
_symmetry.space_group_name_H-M   'P 1'
#
loop_
_entity.id
_entity.type
_entity.pdbx_description
1 polymer ?
#
loop_
_entity_poly.entity_id
_entity_poly.type
_entity_poly.pdbx_seq_one_letter_code
_entity_poly.pdbx_strand_id
1 'polypeptide(L)'
;MNFLDALNQMKKGIPMKLPSWGGYWCWDPKKETVVMYTKDNQRLDIRETQRVEYTLQNVLSEDWVPANGENTPVLGGTATFDFGDAIKYMKRGLKVKRQGWNGKNQHIELATSISYKNAEGEVVNCIHNDIGNKAIAFVGTSGVQMGWLASQADMLAEDWVFVD
;
A
#
# COMPACT_ATOMS: atom_id res chain seq x y z
N MET A 1 -12.36 11.13 -1.79
CA MET A 1 -13.22 12.25 -1.37
C MET A 1 -12.77 12.76 -0.01
N ASN A 2 -13.04 14.01 0.34
CA ASN A 2 -12.72 14.53 1.68
C ASN A 2 -13.54 13.83 2.78
N PHE A 3 -13.12 14.00 4.03
CA PHE A 3 -13.79 13.34 5.16
C PHE A 3 -15.21 13.84 5.43
N LEU A 4 -15.53 15.11 5.13
CA LEU A 4 -16.90 15.61 5.31
C LEU A 4 -17.88 14.85 4.42
N ASP A 5 -17.51 14.65 3.16
CA ASP A 5 -18.28 13.83 2.21
C ASP A 5 -18.36 12.39 2.69
N ALA A 6 -17.24 11.81 3.14
CA ALA A 6 -17.22 10.46 3.69
C ALA A 6 -18.14 10.32 4.92
N LEU A 7 -18.11 11.26 5.85
CA LEU A 7 -18.96 11.27 7.03
C LEU A 7 -20.45 11.35 6.66
N ASN A 8 -20.78 12.14 5.63
CA ASN A 8 -22.13 12.20 5.10
C ASN A 8 -22.58 10.87 4.48
N GLN A 9 -21.69 10.14 3.80
CA GLN A 9 -21.97 8.79 3.30
C GLN A 9 -22.12 7.78 4.45
N MET A 10 -21.26 7.84 5.47
CA MET A 10 -21.35 7.01 6.68
C MET A 10 -22.71 7.17 7.37
N LYS A 11 -23.20 8.41 7.49
CA LYS A 11 -24.53 8.70 8.06
C LYS A 11 -25.69 8.13 7.23
N LYS A 12 -25.48 7.88 5.94
CA LYS A 12 -26.43 7.19 5.06
C LYS A 12 -26.30 5.66 5.11
N GLY A 13 -25.41 5.13 5.97
CA GLY A 13 -25.16 3.70 6.12
C GLY A 13 -24.14 3.13 5.15
N ILE A 14 -23.43 3.97 4.38
CA ILE A 14 -22.38 3.52 3.46
C ILE A 14 -21.05 3.51 4.21
N PRO A 15 -20.41 2.34 4.42
CA PRO A 15 -19.12 2.26 5.08
C PRO A 15 -18.03 2.92 4.21
N MET A 16 -17.10 3.62 4.84
CA MET A 16 -16.05 4.38 4.16
C MET A 16 -14.66 3.95 4.63
N LYS A 17 -13.64 4.07 3.79
CA LYS A 17 -12.25 3.78 4.15
C LYS A 17 -11.27 4.65 3.37
N LEU A 18 -10.02 4.68 3.82
CA LEU A 18 -8.89 5.10 3.00
C LEU A 18 -8.34 3.90 2.21
N PRO A 19 -7.81 4.05 0.99
CA PRO A 19 -7.40 2.93 0.13
C PRO A 19 -6.50 1.91 0.85
N SER A 20 -5.50 2.41 1.59
CA SER A 20 -4.52 1.60 2.32
C SER A 20 -5.03 0.99 3.63
N TRP A 21 -6.22 1.38 4.09
CA TRP A 21 -6.78 0.90 5.35
C TRP A 21 -7.38 -0.49 5.21
N GLY A 22 -6.95 -1.44 6.06
CA GLY A 22 -7.45 -2.81 6.03
C GLY A 22 -8.91 -2.99 6.49
N GLY A 23 -9.42 -1.99 7.20
CA GLY A 23 -10.79 -1.96 7.71
C GLY A 23 -11.62 -0.81 7.13
N TYR A 24 -12.71 -0.45 7.81
CA TYR A 24 -13.63 0.60 7.37
C TYR A 24 -14.28 1.32 8.55
N TRP A 25 -14.86 2.48 8.28
CA TRP A 25 -15.45 3.40 9.23
C TRP A 25 -16.94 3.54 8.93
N CYS A 26 -17.77 3.55 9.98
CA CYS A 26 -19.22 3.69 9.90
C CYS A 26 -19.74 4.70 10.91
N TRP A 27 -20.95 5.22 10.66
CA TRP A 27 -21.69 6.00 11.65
C TRP A 27 -22.52 5.09 12.55
N ASP A 28 -22.44 5.28 13.87
CA ASP A 28 -23.36 4.68 14.84
C ASP A 28 -24.43 5.72 15.24
N PRO A 29 -25.69 5.56 14.81
CA PRO A 29 -26.74 6.55 15.10
C PRO A 29 -27.20 6.55 16.55
N LYS A 30 -26.95 5.47 17.32
CA LYS A 30 -27.33 5.42 18.74
C LYS A 30 -26.30 6.16 19.60
N LYS A 31 -25.03 6.08 19.22
CA LYS A 31 -23.92 6.73 19.94
C LYS A 31 -23.55 8.10 19.38
N GLU A 32 -24.11 8.47 18.23
CA GLU A 32 -23.78 9.67 17.46
C GLU A 32 -22.27 9.85 17.24
N THR A 33 -21.60 8.77 16.83
CA THR A 33 -20.14 8.72 16.67
C THR A 33 -19.73 7.91 15.46
N VAL A 34 -18.47 8.06 15.06
CA VAL A 34 -17.84 7.17 14.10
C VAL A 34 -17.30 5.94 14.82
N VAL A 35 -17.57 4.77 14.25
CA VAL A 35 -17.04 3.49 14.70
C VAL A 35 -16.12 2.93 13.62
N MET A 36 -14.90 2.59 14.00
CA MET A 36 -13.89 1.99 13.15
C MET A 36 -13.91 0.47 13.33
N TYR A 37 -14.09 -0.26 12.23
CA TYR A 37 -13.78 -1.68 12.13
C TYR A 37 -12.33 -1.79 11.66
N THR A 38 -11.44 -2.30 12.50
CA THR A 38 -10.02 -2.38 12.18
C THR A 38 -9.71 -3.62 11.35
N LYS A 39 -8.49 -3.67 10.79
CA LYS A 39 -7.97 -4.85 10.08
C LYS A 39 -7.95 -6.13 10.94
N ASP A 40 -7.94 -5.98 12.28
CA ASP A 40 -7.86 -7.06 13.25
C ASP A 40 -9.26 -7.48 13.76
N ASN A 41 -10.33 -7.18 13.01
CA ASN A 41 -11.73 -7.42 13.36
C ASN A 41 -12.18 -6.76 14.68
N GLN A 42 -11.51 -5.69 15.12
CA GLN A 42 -11.92 -4.94 16.31
C GLN A 42 -12.90 -3.84 15.94
N ARG A 43 -13.89 -3.60 16.81
CA ARG A 43 -14.84 -2.50 16.71
C ARG A 43 -14.49 -1.43 17.73
N LEU A 44 -14.06 -0.26 17.27
CA LEU A 44 -13.53 0.82 18.11
C LEU A 44 -14.33 2.10 17.90
N ASP A 45 -14.81 2.73 18.97
CA ASP A 45 -15.36 4.09 18.89
C ASP A 45 -14.21 5.06 18.58
N ILE A 46 -14.39 6.00 17.66
CA ILE A 46 -13.30 6.93 17.28
C ILE A 46 -12.77 7.72 18.49
N ARG A 47 -13.62 7.98 19.49
CA ARG A 47 -13.27 8.67 20.74
C ARG A 47 -12.33 7.87 21.63
N GLU A 48 -12.26 6.56 21.44
CA GLU A 48 -11.42 5.62 22.21
C GLU A 48 -10.07 5.35 21.52
N THR A 49 -9.78 5.99 20.37
CA THR A 49 -8.51 5.81 19.66
C THR A 49 -7.31 6.15 20.54
N GLN A 50 -6.37 5.21 20.62
CA GLN A 50 -5.08 5.44 21.29
C GLN A 50 -4.04 6.06 20.34
N ARG A 51 -4.37 6.20 19.05
CA ARG A 51 -3.48 6.75 18.00
C ARG A 51 -4.06 8.06 17.46
N VAL A 52 -4.28 9.03 18.34
CA VAL A 52 -5.01 10.28 18.04
C VAL A 52 -4.46 11.01 16.81
N GLU A 53 -3.15 11.27 16.75
CA GLU A 53 -2.53 11.97 15.61
C GLU A 53 -2.79 11.24 14.29
N TYR A 54 -2.59 9.92 14.26
CA TYR A 54 -2.82 9.09 13.08
C TYR A 54 -4.31 9.09 12.67
N THR A 55 -5.23 9.00 13.64
CA THR A 55 -6.67 9.09 13.37
C THR A 55 -7.04 10.46 12.78
N LEU A 56 -6.48 11.55 13.30
CA LEU A 56 -6.71 12.90 12.77
C LEU A 56 -6.10 13.08 11.37
N GLN A 57 -4.91 12.54 11.11
CA GLN A 57 -4.33 12.53 9.76
C GLN A 57 -5.24 11.81 8.76
N ASN A 58 -5.85 10.68 9.14
CA ASN A 58 -6.82 10.00 8.28
C ASN A 58 -8.08 10.86 8.06
N VAL A 59 -8.59 11.51 9.10
CA VAL A 59 -9.71 12.46 9.01
C VAL A 59 -9.39 13.64 8.09
N LEU A 60 -8.14 14.06 7.99
CA LEU A 60 -7.72 15.14 7.10
C LEU A 60 -7.45 14.69 5.66
N SER A 61 -7.47 13.38 5.36
CA SER A 61 -7.23 12.87 4.01
C SER A 61 -8.38 13.21 3.05
N GLU A 62 -8.02 13.37 1.78
CA GLU A 62 -8.94 13.61 0.66
C GLU A 62 -9.21 12.35 -0.18
N ASP A 63 -8.73 11.20 0.27
CA ASP A 63 -8.70 9.94 -0.50
C ASP A 63 -9.77 8.96 -0.06
N TRP A 64 -10.79 9.39 0.68
CA TRP A 64 -11.83 8.50 1.17
C TRP A 64 -12.63 7.87 0.01
N VAL A 65 -12.91 6.57 0.15
CA VAL A 65 -13.68 5.77 -0.81
C VAL A 65 -14.69 4.88 -0.07
N PRO A 66 -15.80 4.47 -0.72
CA PRO A 66 -16.69 3.46 -0.17
C PRO A 66 -15.96 2.15 0.07
N ALA A 67 -16.20 1.54 1.23
CA ALA A 67 -15.70 0.22 1.56
C ALA A 67 -16.62 -0.86 0.97
N ASN A 68 -16.04 -1.87 0.33
CA ASN A 68 -16.75 -3.03 -0.19
C ASN A 68 -15.89 -4.31 -0.11
N GLY A 69 -16.47 -5.44 -0.52
CA GLY A 69 -15.78 -6.74 -0.51
C GLY A 69 -14.58 -6.85 -1.45
N GLU A 70 -14.39 -5.93 -2.39
CA GLU A 70 -13.27 -5.96 -3.34
C GLU A 70 -12.06 -5.17 -2.81
N ASN A 71 -12.31 -4.01 -2.18
CA ASN A 71 -11.24 -3.11 -1.76
C ASN A 71 -10.92 -3.16 -0.27
N THR A 72 -11.65 -3.93 0.54
CA THR A 72 -11.52 -3.90 2.00
C THR A 72 -11.07 -5.26 2.56
N PRO A 73 -9.83 -5.38 3.06
CA PRO A 73 -9.28 -6.64 3.59
C PRO A 73 -10.14 -7.36 4.64
N VAL A 74 -10.71 -6.63 5.61
CA VAL A 74 -11.57 -7.26 6.63
C VAL A 74 -12.86 -7.85 6.03
N LEU A 75 -13.21 -7.47 4.80
CA LEU A 75 -14.34 -7.99 4.02
C LEU A 75 -13.91 -8.98 2.92
N GLY A 76 -12.64 -9.40 2.89
CA GLY A 76 -12.08 -10.31 1.88
C GLY A 76 -11.45 -9.63 0.66
N GLY A 77 -11.44 -8.30 0.61
CA GLY A 77 -10.85 -7.52 -0.49
C GLY A 77 -9.36 -7.25 -0.34
N THR A 78 -8.82 -6.38 -1.18
CA THR A 78 -7.41 -5.96 -1.14
C THR A 78 -7.29 -4.45 -0.94
N ALA A 79 -6.47 -4.04 0.04
CA ALA A 79 -6.12 -2.64 0.20
C ALA A 79 -5.02 -2.27 -0.80
N THR A 80 -5.14 -1.08 -1.38
CA THR A 80 -4.14 -0.55 -2.31
C THR A 80 -3.42 0.66 -1.72
N PHE A 81 -2.28 1.01 -2.28
CA PHE A 81 -1.50 2.18 -1.89
C PHE A 81 -0.79 2.81 -3.10
N ASP A 82 -0.23 4.00 -2.90
CA ASP A 82 0.51 4.71 -3.93
C ASP A 82 1.95 4.17 -4.11
N PHE A 83 2.63 4.66 -5.13
CA PHE A 83 4.03 4.29 -5.36
C PHE A 83 4.98 4.74 -4.25
N GLY A 84 4.70 5.87 -3.59
CA GLY A 84 5.52 6.38 -2.50
C GLY A 84 5.55 5.41 -1.30
N ASP A 85 4.39 4.88 -0.94
CA ASP A 85 4.22 3.83 0.04
C ASP A 85 4.82 2.51 -0.44
N ALA A 86 4.67 2.16 -1.73
CA ALA A 86 5.35 0.99 -2.31
C ALA A 86 6.87 1.04 -2.07
N ILE A 87 7.50 2.20 -2.26
CA ILE A 87 8.93 2.43 -1.97
C ILE A 87 9.22 2.29 -0.46
N LYS A 88 8.39 2.86 0.42
CA LYS A 88 8.55 2.71 1.88
C LYS A 88 8.50 1.24 2.30
N TYR A 89 7.59 0.46 1.71
CA TYR A 89 7.42 -0.95 2.00
C TYR A 89 8.58 -1.81 1.45
N MET A 90 9.05 -1.55 0.23
CA MET A 90 10.24 -2.20 -0.31
C MET A 90 11.49 -1.93 0.54
N LYS A 91 11.66 -0.71 1.06
CA LYS A 91 12.74 -0.39 2.01
C LYS A 91 12.66 -1.19 3.32
N ARG A 92 11.50 -1.72 3.66
CA ARG A 92 11.27 -2.63 4.81
C ARG A 92 11.39 -4.11 4.43
N GLY A 93 11.76 -4.43 3.20
CA GLY A 93 11.90 -5.80 2.69
C GLY A 93 10.59 -6.44 2.21
N LEU A 94 9.50 -5.68 2.11
CA LEU A 94 8.23 -6.18 1.60
C LEU A 94 8.23 -6.16 0.07
N LYS A 95 7.61 -7.18 -0.52
CA LYS A 95 7.42 -7.31 -1.97
C LYS A 95 6.09 -6.65 -2.35
N VAL A 96 6.10 -5.90 -3.44
CA VAL A 96 4.90 -5.18 -3.92
C VAL A 96 4.72 -5.33 -5.41
N LYS A 97 3.48 -5.22 -5.88
CA LYS A 97 3.14 -5.30 -7.31
C LYS A 97 1.97 -4.38 -7.61
N ARG A 98 1.74 -4.09 -8.89
CA ARG A 98 0.49 -3.51 -9.37
C ARG A 98 -0.59 -4.56 -9.38
N GLN A 99 -1.83 -4.19 -9.05
CA GLN A 99 -2.97 -5.10 -9.11
C GLN A 99 -3.21 -5.62 -10.55
N GLY A 100 -2.95 -4.77 -11.56
CA GLY A 100 -3.13 -5.11 -12.98
C GLY A 100 -1.96 -5.82 -13.68
N TRP A 101 -0.87 -6.18 -12.99
CA TRP A 101 0.24 -6.87 -13.65
C TRP A 101 -0.12 -8.30 -14.07
N ASN A 102 0.03 -8.56 -15.37
CA ASN A 102 -0.28 -9.84 -15.99
C ASN A 102 0.91 -10.80 -15.91
N GLY A 103 1.07 -11.43 -14.76
CA GLY A 103 1.96 -12.58 -14.62
C GLY A 103 1.92 -13.15 -13.20
N LYS A 104 1.86 -14.48 -13.12
CA LYS A 104 1.96 -15.17 -11.83
C LYS A 104 3.29 -14.77 -11.17
N ASN A 105 3.21 -14.34 -9.92
CA ASN A 105 4.35 -13.95 -9.08
C ASN A 105 5.14 -12.73 -9.58
N GLN A 106 4.61 -11.92 -10.51
CA GLN A 106 5.26 -10.66 -10.89
C GLN A 106 5.25 -9.66 -9.73
N HIS A 107 6.42 -9.14 -9.40
CA HIS A 107 6.57 -8.14 -8.34
C HIS A 107 7.88 -7.36 -8.45
N ILE A 108 7.97 -6.29 -7.67
CA ILE A 108 9.22 -5.59 -7.41
C ILE A 108 9.62 -5.76 -5.94
N GLU A 109 10.93 -5.73 -5.72
CA GLU A 109 11.53 -5.80 -4.41
C GLU A 109 12.84 -5.02 -4.38
N LEU A 110 13.28 -4.64 -3.17
CA LEU A 110 14.58 -4.01 -2.98
C LEU A 110 15.65 -5.09 -2.83
N ALA A 111 16.48 -5.25 -3.85
CA ALA A 111 17.63 -6.13 -3.80
C ALA A 111 18.84 -5.43 -3.14
N THR A 112 19.63 -6.22 -2.42
CA THR A 112 20.90 -5.85 -1.80
C THR A 112 21.98 -6.83 -2.26
N SER A 113 23.26 -6.53 -2.03
CA SER A 113 24.37 -7.44 -2.40
C SER A 113 24.45 -7.72 -3.91
N ILE A 114 24.12 -6.72 -4.73
CA ILE A 114 24.08 -6.85 -6.20
C ILE A 114 25.50 -6.91 -6.79
N SER A 115 25.73 -7.85 -7.71
CA SER A 115 27.03 -8.06 -8.36
C SER A 115 26.85 -8.57 -9.80
N TYR A 116 27.91 -8.47 -10.60
CA TYR A 116 27.98 -9.06 -11.94
C TYR A 116 29.37 -9.65 -12.18
N LYS A 117 29.50 -10.47 -13.24
CA LYS A 117 30.77 -10.99 -13.71
C LYS A 117 31.19 -10.23 -14.96
N ASN A 118 32.38 -9.61 -14.96
CA ASN A 118 32.91 -8.92 -16.14
C ASN A 118 33.44 -9.92 -17.19
N ALA A 119 33.96 -9.41 -18.32
CA ALA A 119 34.46 -10.24 -19.42
C ALA A 119 35.70 -11.06 -19.02
N GLU A 120 36.47 -10.56 -18.06
CA GLU A 120 37.67 -11.17 -17.48
C GLU A 120 37.33 -12.27 -16.46
N GLY A 121 36.06 -12.37 -16.08
CA GLY A 121 35.55 -13.38 -15.17
C GLY A 121 35.64 -13.02 -13.69
N GLU A 122 35.90 -11.75 -13.37
CA GLU A 122 35.93 -11.22 -12.01
C GLU A 122 34.52 -10.87 -11.55
N VAL A 123 34.21 -11.14 -10.27
CA VAL A 123 32.96 -10.70 -9.65
C VAL A 123 33.11 -9.27 -9.17
N VAL A 124 32.29 -8.38 -9.72
CA VAL A 124 32.27 -6.95 -9.39
C VAL A 124 31.01 -6.62 -8.61
N ASN A 125 31.17 -6.07 -7.41
CA ASN A 125 30.05 -5.58 -6.61
C ASN A 125 29.61 -4.20 -7.11
N CYS A 126 28.32 -4.03 -7.39
CA CYS A 126 27.82 -2.75 -7.90
C CYS A 126 27.66 -1.76 -6.75
N ILE A 127 28.62 -0.86 -6.53
CA ILE A 127 28.51 0.18 -5.50
C ILE A 127 28.30 1.53 -6.19
N HIS A 128 27.20 2.20 -5.84
CA HIS A 128 26.85 3.55 -6.30
C HIS A 128 26.80 4.52 -5.11
N ASN A 129 27.19 5.78 -5.31
CA ASN A 129 27.30 6.76 -4.23
C ASN A 129 25.96 7.00 -3.50
N ASP A 130 24.84 7.07 -4.23
CA ASP A 130 23.54 7.41 -3.63
C ASP A 130 22.76 6.23 -3.04
N ILE A 131 22.85 5.06 -3.68
CA ILE A 131 22.04 3.88 -3.32
C ILE A 131 22.87 2.76 -2.70
N GLY A 132 24.19 2.94 -2.63
CA GLY A 132 25.13 1.91 -2.21
C GLY A 132 25.05 0.72 -3.16
N ASN A 133 24.88 -0.46 -2.58
CA ASN A 133 24.79 -1.72 -3.30
C ASN A 133 23.34 -2.24 -3.28
N LYS A 134 22.43 -1.41 -3.77
CA LYS A 134 20.99 -1.69 -3.82
C LYS A 134 20.46 -1.42 -5.21
N ALA A 135 19.43 -2.14 -5.60
CA ALA A 135 18.64 -1.83 -6.78
C ALA A 135 17.22 -2.35 -6.58
N ILE A 136 16.25 -1.75 -7.27
CA ILE A 136 14.93 -2.37 -7.39
C ILE A 136 15.08 -3.51 -8.41
N ALA A 137 14.67 -4.70 -8.02
CA ALA A 137 14.58 -5.86 -8.88
C ALA A 137 13.13 -6.01 -9.33
N PHE A 138 12.90 -6.20 -10.62
CA PHE A 138 11.63 -6.68 -11.13
C PHE A 138 11.72 -8.19 -11.33
N VAL A 139 10.94 -8.94 -10.56
CA VAL A 139 10.84 -10.39 -10.67
C VAL A 139 9.70 -10.70 -11.62
N GLY A 140 10.06 -11.03 -12.86
CA GLY A 140 9.13 -11.37 -13.92
C GLY A 140 8.93 -12.88 -14.08
N THR A 141 8.08 -13.26 -15.03
CA THR A 141 7.89 -14.67 -15.38
C THR A 141 9.09 -15.28 -16.11
N SER A 142 9.92 -14.45 -16.74
CA SER A 142 11.09 -14.88 -17.53
C SER A 142 12.42 -14.67 -16.82
N GLY A 143 12.40 -14.28 -15.54
CA GLY A 143 13.59 -14.02 -14.74
C GLY A 143 13.55 -12.67 -14.02
N VAL A 144 14.70 -12.28 -13.49
CA VAL A 144 14.86 -11.06 -12.69
C VAL A 144 15.56 -9.98 -13.52
N GLN A 145 14.92 -8.82 -13.64
CA GLN A 145 15.54 -7.62 -14.17
C GLN A 145 16.05 -6.77 -13.00
N MET A 146 17.37 -6.72 -12.84
CA MET A 146 18.04 -5.87 -11.87
C MET A 146 18.09 -4.42 -12.35
N GLY A 147 17.83 -3.46 -11.44
CA GLY A 147 17.83 -2.04 -11.78
C GLY A 147 16.57 -1.62 -12.54
N TRP A 148 15.41 -2.15 -12.15
CA TRP A 148 14.13 -1.78 -12.74
C TRP A 148 13.85 -0.28 -12.56
N LEU A 149 13.40 0.36 -13.65
CA LEU A 149 13.05 1.77 -13.69
C LEU A 149 11.54 1.90 -13.69
N ALA A 150 10.99 2.57 -12.68
CA ALA A 150 9.57 2.87 -12.62
C ALA A 150 9.20 3.84 -13.75
N SER A 151 8.20 3.47 -14.55
CA SER A 151 7.63 4.39 -15.54
C SER A 151 6.82 5.49 -14.86
N GLN A 152 6.47 6.55 -15.60
CA GLN A 152 5.54 7.55 -15.08
C GLN A 152 4.18 6.93 -14.70
N ALA A 153 3.73 5.91 -15.43
CA ALA A 153 2.52 5.17 -15.11
C ALA A 153 2.63 4.33 -13.83
N ASP A 154 3.85 3.89 -13.48
CA ASP A 154 4.12 3.21 -12.21
C ASP A 154 4.12 4.19 -11.04
N MET A 155 4.76 5.34 -11.22
CA MET A 155 4.90 6.37 -10.20
C MET A 155 3.57 7.06 -9.85
N LEU A 156 2.68 7.24 -10.83
CA LEU A 156 1.39 7.92 -10.66
C LEU A 156 0.24 6.97 -10.29
N ALA A 157 0.53 5.71 -10.01
CA ALA A 157 -0.48 4.72 -9.74
C ALA A 157 -0.81 4.53 -8.25
N GLU A 158 -2.05 4.12 -8.01
CA GLU A 158 -2.65 3.95 -6.68
C GLU A 158 -3.16 2.52 -6.43
N ASP A 159 -2.94 1.61 -7.38
CA ASP A 159 -3.28 0.18 -7.31
C ASP A 159 -2.09 -0.70 -6.91
N TRP A 160 -1.12 -0.16 -6.18
CA TRP A 160 -0.06 -0.98 -5.62
C TRP A 160 -0.58 -1.82 -4.46
N VAL A 161 -0.16 -3.08 -4.41
CA VAL A 161 -0.57 -4.06 -3.41
C VAL A 161 0.65 -4.85 -2.93
N PHE A 162 0.53 -5.47 -1.76
CA PHE A 162 1.52 -6.46 -1.34
C PHE A 162 1.44 -7.72 -2.20
N VAL A 163 2.56 -8.43 -2.29
CA VAL A 163 2.57 -9.80 -2.80
C VAL A 163 2.28 -10.73 -1.63
N ASP A 164 1.41 -11.71 -1.86
CA ASP A 164 1.11 -12.79 -0.90
C ASP A 164 2.31 -13.72 -0.65
#